data_AF-A0A9R0JPB1-F1
#
_entry.id   AF-A0A9R0JPB1-F1
#
_cell.length_a   1.000
_cell.length_b   1.000
_cell.length_c   1.000
_cell.angle_alpha   90.00
_cell.angle_beta   90.00
_cell.angle_gamma   90.00
#
_symmetry.space_group_name_H-M   'P 1'
#
loop_
_entity.id
_entity.type
_entity.pdbx_description
1 polymer ?
#
loop_
_entity_poly.entity_id
_entity_poly.type
_entity_poly.pdbx_seq_one_letter_code
_entity_poly.pdbx_strand_id
1 'polypeptide(L)'
;MSSSSVIQVPERDPTGQYVRYDEILGEGNWKKVYKGFDEVNGIEIAWNVVALKDRILNSASNLSYLIAEAELMKLLDHKNIVKCYHFWVDYENSKLYLITELFSSETLLHYIKHVPVNHTSIKNWCRQILNGLNYLHTRNPPICHLDVKLLNIFVDGNSGTIKLGDFGFAKLIEPRSSGYTCYGTLLYMAPEMFEGNYNEMVDIHAFGICVLQMITREILYQECRNMNEMYKKIEVGIKPYALINVSEPQIKTFLNRCLAPVSMRPPAIELLNDPFLAVAPTPSLSSVTSTDTTSLSETESNMSEAESSLSQVTSAQVDGLLKLVKEIKCGDKIFKLKGSMKRDVIVPMRLSIVYNVGGKYQVEDTMKFKFPMAMETGNIDEFVREKIGTPMNLCSEDVAVVIEIIKQLRTELLALHYQPNITSVEQKLMSEELDYNLGNLFAENPAHEILTESRGDGDESEAENNGMLSCLGKLLSSVCSNS
;
A
#
# COMPACT_ATOMS: atom_id res chain seq x y z
N MET A 1 -40.32 -19.71 -21.14
CA MET A 1 -39.37 -20.55 -20.39
C MET A 1 -38.01 -20.33 -21.02
N SER A 2 -37.21 -19.41 -20.49
CA SER A 2 -35.85 -19.22 -21.00
C SER A 2 -35.04 -20.46 -20.64
N SER A 3 -34.33 -20.99 -21.63
CA SER A 3 -33.34 -22.05 -21.51
C SER A 3 -32.42 -21.75 -20.32
N SER A 4 -32.58 -22.49 -19.22
CA SER A 4 -31.64 -22.47 -18.11
C SER A 4 -30.32 -23.02 -18.62
N SER A 5 -29.36 -22.15 -18.87
CA SER A 5 -27.96 -22.52 -19.10
C SER A 5 -27.50 -23.32 -17.89
N VAL A 6 -27.39 -24.64 -18.05
CA VAL A 6 -26.85 -25.54 -17.02
C VAL A 6 -25.43 -25.06 -16.73
N ILE A 7 -25.20 -24.57 -15.52
CA ILE A 7 -23.86 -24.19 -15.06
C ILE A 7 -23.01 -25.46 -15.15
N GLN A 8 -21.98 -25.44 -16.00
CA GLN A 8 -21.07 -26.57 -16.11
C GLN A 8 -20.32 -26.70 -14.79
N VAL A 9 -20.28 -27.92 -14.26
CA VAL A 9 -19.47 -28.30 -13.08
C VAL A 9 -18.33 -29.18 -13.57
N PRO A 10 -17.18 -28.60 -13.91
CA PRO A 10 -16.03 -29.34 -14.43
C PRO A 10 -15.40 -30.30 -13.42
N GLU A 11 -15.46 -29.99 -12.13
CA GLU A 11 -14.66 -30.66 -11.11
C GLU A 11 -15.39 -30.63 -9.76
N ARG A 12 -15.24 -31.72 -9.00
CA ARG A 12 -15.77 -31.91 -7.66
C ARG A 12 -14.65 -32.35 -6.73
N ASP A 13 -14.77 -32.02 -5.46
CA ASP A 13 -13.77 -32.46 -4.49
C ASP A 13 -13.96 -33.96 -4.18
N PRO A 14 -12.99 -34.63 -3.54
CA PRO A 14 -13.07 -36.06 -3.24
C PRO A 14 -14.27 -36.47 -2.39
N THR A 15 -14.81 -35.56 -1.56
CA THR A 15 -16.01 -35.84 -0.74
C THR A 15 -17.31 -35.65 -1.53
N GLY A 16 -17.25 -34.93 -2.66
CA GLY A 16 -18.39 -34.56 -3.49
C GLY A 16 -19.19 -33.35 -2.97
N GLN A 17 -18.81 -32.74 -1.85
CA GLN A 17 -19.48 -31.59 -1.25
C GLN A 17 -19.26 -30.28 -2.02
N TYR A 18 -18.04 -30.06 -2.49
CA TYR A 18 -17.63 -28.82 -3.14
C TYR A 18 -17.54 -29.01 -4.64
N VAL A 19 -18.03 -28.02 -5.38
CA VAL A 19 -18.00 -28.00 -6.83
C VAL A 19 -17.25 -26.78 -7.33
N ARG A 20 -16.48 -26.94 -8.41
CA ARG A 20 -15.80 -25.85 -9.11
C ARG A 20 -16.64 -25.39 -10.30
N TYR A 21 -16.62 -24.11 -10.62
CA TYR A 21 -17.10 -23.53 -11.88
C TYR A 21 -15.93 -23.10 -12.77
N ASP A 22 -16.16 -22.90 -14.07
CA ASP A 22 -15.12 -22.42 -15.02
C ASP A 22 -14.83 -20.92 -14.96
N GLU A 23 -15.37 -20.22 -13.97
CA GLU A 23 -15.07 -18.82 -13.71
C GLU A 23 -13.77 -18.70 -12.91
N ILE A 24 -12.74 -18.12 -13.53
CA ILE A 24 -11.47 -17.79 -12.87
C ILE A 24 -11.62 -16.43 -12.18
N LEU A 25 -11.35 -16.41 -10.88
CA LEU A 25 -11.36 -15.21 -10.04
C LEU A 25 -9.98 -14.58 -9.94
N GLY A 26 -8.92 -15.38 -10.06
CA GLY A 26 -7.53 -14.92 -10.04
C GLY A 26 -6.57 -15.97 -10.56
N GLU A 27 -5.50 -15.54 -11.20
CA GLU A 27 -4.46 -16.40 -11.75
C GLU A 27 -3.10 -15.76 -11.52
N GLY A 28 -2.24 -16.47 -10.79
CA GLY A 28 -0.81 -16.19 -10.66
C GLY A 28 0.02 -17.33 -11.24
N ASN A 29 1.35 -17.24 -11.12
CA ASN A 29 2.27 -18.21 -11.72
C ASN A 29 2.05 -19.66 -11.24
N TRP A 30 1.66 -19.85 -9.98
CA TRP A 30 1.52 -21.18 -9.37
C TRP A 30 0.16 -21.44 -8.74
N LYS A 31 -0.69 -20.41 -8.62
CA LYS A 31 -1.99 -20.49 -7.96
C LYS A 31 -3.07 -19.99 -8.90
N LYS A 32 -4.12 -20.77 -9.07
CA LYS A 32 -5.35 -20.38 -9.75
C LYS A 32 -6.50 -20.43 -8.79
N VAL A 33 -7.34 -19.41 -8.79
CA VAL A 33 -8.52 -19.31 -7.93
C VAL A 33 -9.75 -19.32 -8.83
N TYR A 34 -10.62 -20.28 -8.61
CA TYR A 34 -11.88 -20.42 -9.33
C TYR A 34 -13.04 -20.12 -8.39
N LYS A 35 -14.16 -19.71 -8.97
CA LYS A 35 -15.42 -19.70 -8.27
C LYS A 35 -15.91 -21.13 -8.08
N GLY A 36 -16.52 -21.41 -6.94
CA GLY A 36 -17.17 -22.69 -6.68
C GLY A 36 -18.34 -22.57 -5.72
N PHE A 37 -18.88 -23.71 -5.32
CA PHE A 37 -20.03 -23.77 -4.43
C PHE A 37 -19.92 -24.95 -3.47
N ASP A 38 -20.28 -24.73 -2.20
CA ASP A 38 -20.49 -25.75 -1.20
C ASP A 38 -21.95 -26.21 -1.26
N GLU A 39 -22.20 -27.41 -1.81
CA GLU A 39 -23.55 -27.92 -2.01
C GLU A 39 -24.26 -28.33 -0.72
N VAL A 40 -23.53 -28.49 0.39
CA VAL A 40 -24.10 -28.85 1.70
C VAL A 40 -24.55 -27.60 2.44
N ASN A 41 -23.69 -26.59 2.54
CA ASN A 41 -24.00 -25.36 3.27
C ASN A 41 -24.71 -24.31 2.40
N GLY A 42 -24.71 -24.48 1.08
CA GLY A 42 -25.39 -23.58 0.15
C GLY A 42 -24.71 -22.22 -0.02
N ILE A 43 -23.37 -22.18 0.08
CA ILE A 43 -22.59 -20.94 0.00
C ILE A 43 -21.60 -20.98 -1.16
N GLU A 44 -21.30 -19.80 -1.72
CA GLU A 44 -20.21 -19.67 -2.69
C GLU A 44 -18.85 -19.78 -2.00
N ILE A 45 -17.90 -20.41 -2.69
CA ILE A 45 -16.54 -20.62 -2.18
C ILE A 45 -15.48 -20.20 -3.21
N ALA A 46 -14.27 -19.96 -2.73
CA ALA A 46 -13.09 -19.82 -3.55
C ALA A 46 -12.36 -21.17 -3.61
N TRP A 47 -12.22 -21.70 -4.81
CA TRP A 47 -11.55 -22.95 -5.12
C TRP A 47 -10.13 -22.65 -5.58
N ASN A 48 -9.17 -22.80 -4.67
CA ASN A 48 -7.76 -22.50 -4.93
C ASN A 48 -7.05 -23.77 -5.40
N VAL A 49 -6.32 -23.69 -6.52
CA VAL A 49 -5.50 -24.76 -7.08
C VAL A 49 -4.06 -24.28 -7.12
N VAL A 50 -3.18 -24.96 -6.38
CA VAL A 50 -1.75 -24.69 -6.33
C VAL A 50 -1.02 -25.79 -7.08
N ALA A 51 -0.28 -25.44 -8.13
CA ALA A 51 0.53 -26.38 -8.89
C ALA A 51 1.80 -26.73 -8.10
N LEU A 52 1.99 -28.03 -7.84
CA LEU A 52 3.12 -28.53 -7.06
C LEU A 52 4.30 -28.97 -7.94
N LYS A 53 4.09 -29.18 -9.24
CA LYS A 53 5.07 -29.79 -10.15
C LYS A 53 6.44 -29.08 -10.11
N ASP A 54 6.47 -27.76 -10.15
CA ASP A 54 7.73 -26.99 -10.11
C ASP A 54 8.31 -26.84 -8.69
N ARG A 55 7.51 -27.08 -7.64
CA ARG A 55 7.96 -26.99 -6.23
C ARG A 55 8.46 -28.32 -5.67
N ILE A 56 7.83 -29.43 -6.07
CA ILE A 56 8.23 -30.81 -5.74
C ILE A 56 9.53 -31.19 -6.45
N LEU A 57 9.72 -30.77 -7.71
CA LEU A 57 10.95 -31.05 -8.46
C LEU A 57 12.21 -30.44 -7.80
N ASN A 58 12.04 -29.43 -6.94
CA ASN A 58 13.14 -28.72 -6.29
C ASN A 58 13.44 -29.22 -4.86
N SER A 59 12.50 -29.82 -4.14
CA SER A 59 12.73 -30.51 -2.84
C SER A 59 11.44 -31.10 -2.25
N ALA A 60 11.52 -32.27 -1.59
CA ALA A 60 10.42 -32.83 -0.78
C ALA A 60 10.01 -31.94 0.41
N SER A 61 10.92 -31.10 0.92
CA SER A 61 10.63 -30.15 2.01
C SER A 61 9.66 -29.03 1.60
N ASN A 62 9.61 -28.64 0.31
CA ASN A 62 8.69 -27.60 -0.15
C ASN A 62 7.22 -28.05 -0.08
N LEU A 63 6.96 -29.35 -0.24
CA LEU A 63 5.62 -29.90 -0.14
C LEU A 63 5.13 -29.93 1.31
N SER A 64 6.00 -30.27 2.27
CA SER A 64 5.62 -30.25 3.69
C SER A 64 5.26 -28.84 4.16
N TYR A 65 5.97 -27.81 3.71
CA TYR A 65 5.63 -26.41 4.01
C TYR A 65 4.24 -26.00 3.50
N LEU A 66 3.90 -26.34 2.26
CA LEU A 66 2.60 -26.01 1.67
C LEU A 66 1.43 -26.74 2.36
N ILE A 67 1.65 -28.00 2.76
CA ILE A 67 0.65 -28.75 3.51
C ILE A 67 0.49 -28.18 4.92
N ALA A 68 1.60 -27.85 5.58
CA ALA A 68 1.60 -27.21 6.90
C ALA A 68 0.87 -25.85 6.88
N GLU A 69 1.03 -25.06 5.81
CA GLU A 69 0.26 -23.83 5.59
C GLU A 69 -1.25 -24.13 5.52
N ALA A 70 -1.66 -25.09 4.69
CA ALA A 70 -3.06 -25.45 4.54
C ALA A 70 -3.68 -25.98 5.85
N GLU A 71 -2.92 -26.77 6.60
CA GLU A 71 -3.28 -27.25 7.94
C GLU A 71 -3.43 -26.09 8.93
N LEU A 72 -2.48 -25.16 8.95
CA LEU A 72 -2.55 -23.98 9.80
C LEU A 72 -3.82 -23.18 9.49
N MET A 73 -4.04 -22.83 8.22
CA MET A 73 -5.23 -22.09 7.80
C MET A 73 -6.53 -22.80 8.19
N LYS A 74 -6.56 -24.13 8.10
CA LYS A 74 -7.72 -24.95 8.47
C LYS A 74 -8.06 -24.86 9.96
N LEU A 75 -7.08 -24.58 10.82
CA LEU A 75 -7.25 -24.43 12.27
C LEU A 75 -7.63 -23.01 12.70
N LEU A 76 -7.50 -22.00 11.83
CA LEU A 76 -7.85 -20.62 12.15
C LEU A 76 -9.35 -20.39 11.98
N ASP A 77 -10.01 -19.87 13.01
CA ASP A 77 -11.42 -19.46 12.94
C ASP A 77 -11.62 -18.12 13.64
N HIS A 78 -11.69 -17.05 12.86
CA HIS A 78 -11.91 -15.70 13.36
C HIS A 78 -12.59 -14.84 12.30
N LYS A 79 -13.50 -13.94 12.72
CA LYS A 79 -14.28 -13.09 11.80
C LYS A 79 -13.43 -12.20 10.89
N ASN A 80 -12.18 -11.89 11.29
CA ASN A 80 -11.23 -11.06 10.53
C ASN A 80 -10.07 -11.86 9.92
N ILE A 81 -10.23 -13.18 9.77
CA ILE A 81 -9.29 -14.07 9.09
C ILE A 81 -10.06 -14.87 8.05
N VAL A 82 -9.47 -15.06 6.86
CA VAL A 82 -10.07 -15.88 5.80
C VAL A 82 -10.23 -17.32 6.30
N LYS A 83 -11.45 -17.85 6.22
CA LYS A 83 -11.73 -19.21 6.64
C LYS A 83 -11.30 -20.21 5.56
N CYS A 84 -10.54 -21.23 5.97
CA CYS A 84 -10.28 -22.41 5.15
C CYS A 84 -11.30 -23.51 5.53
N TYR A 85 -12.18 -23.84 4.60
CA TYR A 85 -13.21 -24.87 4.78
C TYR A 85 -12.67 -26.27 4.57
N HIS A 86 -11.76 -26.47 3.62
CA HIS A 86 -11.17 -27.77 3.36
C HIS A 86 -9.89 -27.65 2.53
N PHE A 87 -9.07 -28.69 2.52
CA PHE A 87 -7.95 -28.82 1.61
C PHE A 87 -7.66 -30.30 1.34
N TRP A 88 -7.06 -30.60 0.20
CA TRP A 88 -6.53 -31.93 -0.11
C TRP A 88 -5.39 -31.86 -1.12
N VAL A 89 -4.58 -32.90 -1.16
CA VAL A 89 -3.48 -33.05 -2.12
C VAL A 89 -3.85 -34.10 -3.15
N ASP A 90 -3.74 -33.74 -4.42
CA ASP A 90 -3.77 -34.66 -5.55
C ASP A 90 -2.33 -34.95 -5.97
N TYR A 91 -1.82 -36.10 -5.50
CA TYR A 91 -0.45 -36.54 -5.79
C TYR A 91 -0.27 -36.94 -7.26
N GLU A 92 -1.31 -37.45 -7.92
CA GLU A 92 -1.23 -37.90 -9.31
C GLU A 92 -1.03 -36.72 -10.26
N ASN A 93 -1.78 -35.64 -10.03
CA ASN A 93 -1.68 -34.42 -10.84
C ASN A 93 -0.73 -33.37 -10.24
N SER A 94 -0.10 -33.66 -9.10
CA SER A 94 0.78 -32.75 -8.38
C SER A 94 0.11 -31.39 -8.12
N LYS A 95 -1.05 -31.41 -7.45
CA LYS A 95 -1.81 -30.22 -7.09
C LYS A 95 -2.20 -30.23 -5.61
N LEU A 96 -2.16 -29.06 -4.98
CA LEU A 96 -2.79 -28.81 -3.68
C LEU A 96 -4.04 -27.98 -3.92
N TYR A 97 -5.15 -28.41 -3.33
CA TYR A 97 -6.43 -27.73 -3.42
C TYR A 97 -6.79 -27.16 -2.06
N LEU A 98 -7.26 -25.90 -2.03
CA LEU A 98 -7.80 -25.27 -0.82
C LEU A 98 -9.16 -24.65 -1.11
N ILE A 99 -10.15 -24.98 -0.29
CA ILE A 99 -11.48 -24.40 -0.31
C ILE A 99 -11.54 -23.34 0.76
N THR A 100 -11.67 -22.08 0.35
CA THR A 100 -11.71 -20.94 1.26
C THR A 100 -13.01 -20.16 1.09
N GLU A 101 -13.27 -19.28 2.05
CA GLU A 101 -14.28 -18.25 1.92
C GLU A 101 -14.05 -17.44 0.63
N LEU A 102 -15.15 -17.20 -0.11
CA LEU A 102 -15.15 -16.32 -1.26
C LEU A 102 -15.36 -14.88 -0.81
N PHE A 103 -14.50 -13.98 -1.27
CA PHE A 103 -14.75 -12.56 -1.17
C PHE A 103 -15.33 -12.09 -2.50
N SER A 104 -16.58 -11.66 -2.49
CA SER A 104 -17.27 -11.07 -3.64
C SER A 104 -16.73 -9.68 -4.03
N SER A 105 -15.78 -9.17 -3.25
CA SER A 105 -15.30 -7.80 -3.30
C SER A 105 -13.77 -7.79 -3.24
N GLU A 106 -13.22 -6.64 -3.57
CA GLU A 106 -11.81 -6.49 -3.90
C GLU A 106 -10.90 -6.37 -2.67
N THR A 107 -9.59 -6.40 -2.93
CA THR A 107 -8.56 -6.15 -1.91
C THR A 107 -8.66 -4.73 -1.35
N LEU A 108 -8.15 -4.52 -0.14
CA LEU A 108 -8.08 -3.21 0.48
C LEU A 108 -7.26 -2.23 -0.38
N LEU A 109 -6.24 -2.72 -1.10
CA LEU A 109 -5.48 -1.95 -2.08
C LEU A 109 -6.40 -1.39 -3.18
N HIS A 110 -7.30 -2.20 -3.73
CA HIS A 110 -8.25 -1.75 -4.74
C HIS A 110 -9.15 -0.64 -4.19
N TYR A 111 -9.70 -0.83 -2.98
CA TYR A 111 -10.58 0.16 -2.36
C TYR A 111 -9.89 1.50 -2.15
N ILE A 112 -8.64 1.54 -1.68
CA ILE A 112 -7.95 2.82 -1.47
C ILE A 112 -7.62 3.55 -2.79
N LYS A 113 -7.41 2.79 -3.88
CA LYS A 113 -7.08 3.33 -5.21
C LYS A 113 -8.31 3.87 -5.95
N HIS A 114 -9.44 3.18 -5.83
CA HIS A 114 -10.60 3.44 -6.69
C HIS A 114 -11.80 4.05 -5.96
N VAL A 115 -11.83 3.99 -4.63
CA VAL A 115 -12.97 4.46 -3.84
C VAL A 115 -12.55 5.63 -2.93
N PRO A 116 -13.33 6.73 -2.85
CA PRO A 116 -13.12 7.76 -1.86
C PRO A 116 -13.55 7.27 -0.46
N VAL A 117 -12.64 6.57 0.22
CA VAL A 117 -12.75 6.16 1.63
C VAL A 117 -12.50 7.34 2.59
N ASN A 118 -13.40 7.52 3.57
CA ASN A 118 -13.24 8.50 4.65
C ASN A 118 -12.44 7.94 5.86
N HIS A 119 -12.00 8.81 6.76
CA HIS A 119 -11.24 8.40 7.95
C HIS A 119 -12.01 7.43 8.87
N THR A 120 -13.34 7.53 8.94
CA THR A 120 -14.17 6.63 9.76
C THR A 120 -14.07 5.19 9.28
N SER A 121 -14.14 4.97 7.96
CA SER A 121 -13.95 3.64 7.37
C SER A 121 -12.54 3.12 7.59
N ILE A 122 -11.51 3.96 7.44
CA ILE A 122 -10.11 3.57 7.72
C ILE A 122 -9.96 3.12 9.18
N LYS A 123 -10.52 3.88 10.14
CA LYS A 123 -10.51 3.50 11.57
C LYS A 123 -11.23 2.17 11.81
N ASN A 124 -12.36 1.93 11.13
CA ASN A 124 -13.08 0.65 11.21
C ASN A 124 -12.23 -0.51 10.69
N TRP A 125 -11.57 -0.33 9.54
CA TRP A 125 -10.68 -1.34 8.97
C TRP A 125 -9.48 -1.60 9.86
N CYS A 126 -8.86 -0.56 10.43
CA CYS A 126 -7.77 -0.68 11.38
C CYS A 126 -8.14 -1.55 12.59
N ARG A 127 -9.32 -1.31 13.19
CA ARG A 127 -9.83 -2.13 14.29
C ARG A 127 -9.99 -3.60 13.88
N GLN A 128 -10.53 -3.85 12.70
CA GLN A 128 -10.75 -5.23 12.21
C GLN A 128 -9.44 -5.97 11.93
N ILE A 129 -8.47 -5.30 11.30
CA ILE A 129 -7.13 -5.86 11.05
C ILE A 129 -6.44 -6.17 12.38
N LEU A 130 -6.44 -5.23 13.34
CA LEU A 130 -5.84 -5.44 14.65
C LEU A 130 -6.52 -6.55 15.45
N ASN A 131 -7.83 -6.76 15.32
CA ASN A 131 -8.50 -7.92 15.92
C ASN A 131 -8.01 -9.24 15.31
N GLY A 132 -7.82 -9.29 13.99
CA GLY A 132 -7.22 -10.44 13.30
C GLY A 132 -5.79 -10.72 13.77
N LEU A 133 -4.94 -9.69 13.82
CA LEU A 133 -3.56 -9.81 14.31
C LEU A 133 -3.52 -10.24 15.78
N ASN A 134 -4.35 -9.64 16.64
CA ASN A 134 -4.43 -10.04 18.04
C ASN A 134 -4.84 -11.52 18.19
N TYR A 135 -5.76 -12.01 17.37
CA TYR A 135 -6.13 -13.43 17.38
C TYR A 135 -4.92 -14.33 17.06
N LEU A 136 -4.14 -14.00 16.03
CA LEU A 136 -2.93 -14.74 15.63
C LEU A 136 -1.84 -14.69 16.71
N HIS A 137 -1.54 -13.49 17.20
CA HIS A 137 -0.47 -13.21 18.15
C HIS A 137 -0.72 -13.80 19.53
N THR A 138 -1.99 -14.08 19.87
CA THR A 138 -2.39 -14.72 21.14
C THR A 138 -2.52 -16.24 21.06
N ARG A 139 -2.21 -16.86 19.90
CA ARG A 139 -2.06 -18.32 19.85
C ARG A 139 -0.84 -18.75 20.69
N ASN A 140 -0.80 -20.03 21.05
CA ASN A 140 0.32 -20.60 21.80
C ASN A 140 0.89 -21.84 21.06
N PRO A 141 2.05 -21.73 20.39
CA PRO A 141 2.86 -20.51 20.24
C PRO A 141 2.20 -19.43 19.34
N PRO A 142 2.62 -18.15 19.43
CA PRO A 142 2.13 -17.07 18.58
C PRO A 142 2.31 -17.39 17.10
N ILE A 143 1.34 -16.99 16.29
CA ILE A 143 1.43 -17.06 14.82
C ILE A 143 1.80 -15.67 14.30
N CYS A 144 2.87 -15.59 13.51
CA CYS A 144 3.15 -14.43 12.66
C CYS A 144 2.57 -14.64 11.28
N HIS A 145 2.01 -13.59 10.69
CA HIS A 145 1.55 -13.60 9.32
C HIS A 145 2.68 -13.32 8.32
N LEU A 146 3.62 -12.43 8.65
CA LEU A 146 4.81 -12.04 7.87
C LEU A 146 4.59 -11.36 6.50
N ASP A 147 3.35 -11.28 6.02
CA ASP A 147 3.04 -10.63 4.73
C ASP A 147 1.71 -9.86 4.81
N VAL A 148 1.55 -9.12 5.91
CA VAL A 148 0.45 -8.18 6.09
C VAL A 148 0.64 -7.02 5.10
N LYS A 149 -0.15 -7.02 4.03
CA LYS A 149 -0.13 -5.99 2.98
C LYS A 149 -1.53 -5.74 2.46
N LEU A 150 -1.78 -4.56 1.87
CA LEU A 150 -3.11 -4.19 1.40
C LEU A 150 -3.70 -5.15 0.33
N LEU A 151 -2.86 -5.89 -0.40
CA LEU A 151 -3.27 -6.93 -1.35
C LEU A 151 -3.80 -8.20 -0.66
N ASN A 152 -3.34 -8.50 0.55
CA ASN A 152 -3.71 -9.71 1.30
C ASN A 152 -4.84 -9.44 2.30
N ILE A 153 -5.43 -8.25 2.25
CA ILE A 153 -6.53 -7.82 3.11
C ILE A 153 -7.76 -7.66 2.24
N PHE A 154 -8.76 -8.50 2.46
CA PHE A 154 -9.99 -8.51 1.66
C PHE A 154 -11.09 -7.72 2.36
N VAL A 155 -11.89 -6.99 1.58
CA VAL A 155 -13.06 -6.27 2.06
C VAL A 155 -14.30 -6.98 1.54
N ASP A 156 -15.25 -7.32 2.41
CA ASP A 156 -16.61 -7.63 1.98
C ASP A 156 -17.36 -6.32 1.75
N GLY A 157 -17.68 -6.01 0.49
CA GLY A 157 -18.34 -4.78 0.10
C GLY A 157 -19.75 -4.61 0.65
N ASN A 158 -20.43 -5.70 1.02
CA ASN A 158 -21.79 -5.66 1.55
C ASN A 158 -21.82 -5.36 3.05
N SER A 159 -20.90 -5.96 3.81
CA SER A 159 -20.86 -5.81 5.27
C SER A 159 -19.82 -4.81 5.77
N GLY A 160 -18.85 -4.44 4.94
CA GLY A 160 -17.66 -3.69 5.34
C GLY A 160 -16.70 -4.49 6.22
N THR A 161 -16.89 -5.82 6.30
CA THR A 161 -16.02 -6.72 7.06
C THR A 161 -14.68 -6.87 6.35
N ILE A 162 -13.58 -6.81 7.11
CA ILE A 162 -12.23 -7.04 6.61
C ILE A 162 -11.75 -8.43 7.05
N LYS A 163 -11.08 -9.16 6.16
CA LYS A 163 -10.41 -10.41 6.50
C LYS A 163 -8.96 -10.43 6.02
N LEU A 164 -8.05 -10.82 6.92
CA LEU A 164 -6.66 -11.14 6.60
C LEU A 164 -6.60 -12.50 5.91
N GLY A 165 -6.01 -12.53 4.72
CA GLY A 165 -5.79 -13.75 3.95
C GLY A 165 -4.33 -13.91 3.54
N ASP A 166 -4.07 -14.96 2.78
CA ASP A 166 -2.74 -15.36 2.30
C ASP A 166 -1.71 -15.61 3.42
N PHE A 167 -1.67 -16.88 3.86
CA PHE A 167 -0.81 -17.33 4.95
C PHE A 167 0.47 -18.01 4.44
N GLY A 168 0.88 -17.77 3.19
CA GLY A 168 2.02 -18.42 2.54
C GLY A 168 3.37 -18.25 3.25
N PHE A 169 3.51 -17.22 4.08
CA PHE A 169 4.68 -16.99 4.93
C PHE A 169 4.40 -17.17 6.41
N ALA A 170 3.16 -17.48 6.77
CA ALA A 170 2.76 -17.51 8.16
C ALA A 170 3.48 -18.64 8.90
N LYS A 171 3.90 -18.36 10.12
CA LYS A 171 4.66 -19.34 10.91
C LYS A 171 4.46 -19.15 12.40
N LEU A 172 4.74 -20.22 13.12
CA LEU A 172 4.76 -20.24 14.58
C LEU A 172 6.11 -19.69 15.06
N ILE A 173 6.07 -18.70 15.94
CA ILE A 173 7.28 -18.16 16.57
C ILE A 173 7.47 -18.82 17.93
N GLU A 174 8.58 -19.51 18.10
CA GLU A 174 8.94 -20.10 19.37
C GLU A 174 9.82 -19.14 20.19
N PRO A 175 9.51 -18.92 21.47
CA PRO A 175 10.35 -18.10 22.34
C PRO A 175 11.72 -18.79 22.50
N ARG A 176 12.75 -18.20 21.88
CA ARG A 176 14.20 -18.60 21.82
C ARG A 176 14.68 -19.20 20.51
N SER A 177 13.86 -19.25 19.47
CA SER A 177 14.34 -19.60 18.14
C SER A 177 14.96 -18.36 17.47
N SER A 178 16.18 -18.50 16.94
CA SER A 178 16.95 -17.44 16.26
C SER A 178 17.37 -17.93 14.87
N GLY A 179 17.59 -17.02 13.93
CA GLY A 179 17.99 -17.40 12.56
C GLY A 179 16.79 -17.57 11.64
N TYR A 180 15.72 -16.81 11.87
CA TYR A 180 14.57 -16.82 10.99
C TYR A 180 14.91 -16.23 9.63
N THR A 181 14.58 -16.96 8.58
CA THR A 181 14.62 -16.45 7.21
C THR A 181 13.78 -15.18 7.05
N CYS A 182 14.27 -14.25 6.25
CA CYS A 182 13.62 -12.98 5.96
C CYS A 182 12.56 -13.19 4.86
N TYR A 183 11.28 -12.96 5.20
CA TYR A 183 10.12 -13.19 4.33
C TYR A 183 9.29 -11.94 4.12
N GLY A 184 8.47 -11.94 3.07
CA GLY A 184 7.44 -10.94 2.82
C GLY A 184 7.80 -9.90 1.76
N THR A 185 6.88 -8.94 1.61
CA THR A 185 7.01 -7.87 0.60
C THR A 185 7.83 -6.70 1.15
N LEU A 186 9.00 -6.41 0.55
CA LEU A 186 9.99 -5.43 1.03
C LEU A 186 9.40 -4.13 1.59
N LEU A 187 8.43 -3.54 0.88
CA LEU A 187 7.74 -2.30 1.27
C LEU A 187 7.15 -2.32 2.70
N TYR A 188 6.70 -3.48 3.18
CA TYR A 188 5.99 -3.66 4.45
C TYR A 188 6.89 -4.24 5.56
N MET A 189 8.08 -4.72 5.20
CA MET A 189 8.97 -5.43 6.11
C MET A 189 9.51 -4.53 7.21
N ALA A 190 9.66 -5.09 8.41
CA ALA A 190 10.26 -4.41 9.54
C ALA A 190 11.80 -4.52 9.50
N PRO A 191 12.54 -3.53 9.99
CA PRO A 191 14.02 -3.54 9.97
C PRO A 191 14.63 -4.77 10.67
N GLU A 192 14.04 -5.21 11.78
CA GLU A 192 14.54 -6.37 12.53
C GLU A 192 14.44 -7.70 11.76
N MET A 193 13.70 -7.74 10.65
CA MET A 193 13.62 -8.95 9.81
C MET A 193 14.94 -9.27 9.12
N PHE A 194 15.76 -8.25 8.82
CA PHE A 194 17.08 -8.41 8.20
C PHE A 194 18.13 -8.96 9.16
N GLU A 195 17.90 -8.87 10.48
CA GLU A 195 18.76 -9.45 11.51
C GLU A 195 18.43 -10.93 11.79
N GLY A 196 17.33 -11.45 11.25
CA GLY A 196 16.88 -12.84 11.46
C GLY A 196 16.40 -13.16 12.89
N ASN A 197 16.23 -12.14 13.73
CA ASN A 197 15.73 -12.27 15.09
C ASN A 197 14.52 -11.35 15.29
N TYR A 198 13.34 -11.88 14.98
CA TYR A 198 12.10 -11.13 15.02
C TYR A 198 10.97 -11.95 15.65
N ASN A 199 9.92 -11.25 16.07
CA ASN A 199 8.72 -11.81 16.67
C ASN A 199 7.47 -11.30 15.95
N GLU A 200 6.29 -11.51 16.52
CA GLU A 200 4.99 -11.12 15.97
C GLU A 200 4.77 -9.62 15.83
N MET A 201 5.64 -8.80 16.43
CA MET A 201 5.58 -7.35 16.25
C MET A 201 5.90 -6.92 14.82
N VAL A 202 6.53 -7.74 13.98
CA VAL A 202 6.75 -7.40 12.55
C VAL A 202 5.43 -7.19 11.80
N ASP A 203 4.37 -7.91 12.18
CA ASP A 203 3.03 -7.72 11.61
C ASP A 203 2.45 -6.36 12.02
N ILE A 204 2.79 -5.86 13.22
CA ILE A 204 2.37 -4.53 13.69
C ILE A 204 3.07 -3.42 12.90
N HIS A 205 4.34 -3.63 12.52
CA HIS A 205 5.05 -2.71 11.63
C HIS A 205 4.39 -2.67 10.26
N ALA A 206 4.18 -3.84 9.66
CA ALA A 206 3.53 -4.00 8.36
C ALA A 206 2.10 -3.41 8.35
N PHE A 207 1.36 -3.59 9.44
CA PHE A 207 0.10 -2.91 9.68
C PHE A 207 0.26 -1.38 9.69
N GLY A 208 1.26 -0.83 10.38
CA GLY A 208 1.57 0.60 10.37
C GLY A 208 1.82 1.16 8.97
N ILE A 209 2.55 0.40 8.13
CA ILE A 209 2.76 0.74 6.72
C ILE A 209 1.45 0.73 5.93
N CYS A 210 0.58 -0.28 6.14
CA CYS A 210 -0.76 -0.33 5.55
C CYS A 210 -1.59 0.91 5.94
N VAL A 211 -1.58 1.29 7.22
CA VAL A 211 -2.31 2.49 7.68
C VAL A 211 -1.76 3.76 7.07
N LEU A 212 -0.43 3.90 6.99
CA LEU A 212 0.19 5.05 6.34
C LEU A 212 -0.28 5.16 4.89
N GLN A 213 -0.25 4.04 4.15
CA GLN A 213 -0.70 4.01 2.76
C GLN A 213 -2.21 4.30 2.60
N MET A 214 -3.05 3.82 3.52
CA MET A 214 -4.48 4.15 3.51
C MET A 214 -4.74 5.65 3.74
N ILE A 215 -3.97 6.29 4.63
CA ILE A 215 -4.14 7.70 5.00
C ILE A 215 -3.61 8.62 3.91
N THR A 216 -2.41 8.37 3.39
CA THR A 216 -1.78 9.26 2.41
C THR A 216 -2.27 8.99 1.00
N ARG A 217 -2.66 7.74 0.69
CA ARG A 217 -2.92 7.25 -0.67
C ARG A 217 -1.73 7.48 -1.62
N GLU A 218 -0.54 7.64 -1.06
CA GLU A 218 0.69 7.84 -1.80
C GLU A 218 1.39 6.50 -2.04
N ILE A 219 2.24 6.45 -3.06
CA ILE A 219 3.22 5.38 -3.21
C ILE A 219 4.31 5.63 -2.16
N LEU A 220 4.49 4.67 -1.24
CA LEU A 220 5.50 4.77 -0.20
C LEU A 220 6.90 4.53 -0.78
N TYR A 221 7.91 5.20 -0.20
CA TYR A 221 9.30 5.19 -0.67
C TYR A 221 9.48 5.67 -2.12
N GLN A 222 8.55 6.47 -2.66
CA GLN A 222 8.66 7.06 -4.00
C GLN A 222 9.93 7.94 -4.17
N GLU A 223 10.52 8.40 -3.07
CA GLU A 223 11.79 9.13 -3.05
C GLU A 223 13.01 8.25 -3.39
N CYS A 224 12.88 6.92 -3.37
CA CYS A 224 13.94 5.99 -3.73
C CYS A 224 14.03 5.78 -5.24
N ARG A 225 15.26 5.74 -5.78
CA ARG A 225 15.49 5.56 -7.22
C ARG A 225 15.27 4.13 -7.70
N ASN A 226 15.45 3.16 -6.81
CA ASN A 226 15.33 1.73 -7.09
C ASN A 226 15.14 0.92 -5.79
N MET A 227 14.88 -0.38 -5.95
CA MET A 227 14.65 -1.32 -4.85
C MET A 227 15.83 -1.43 -3.88
N ASN A 228 17.09 -1.32 -4.36
CA ASN A 228 18.26 -1.39 -3.49
C ASN A 228 18.36 -0.17 -2.56
N GLU A 229 18.02 1.03 -3.05
CA GLU A 229 17.95 2.21 -2.18
C GLU A 229 16.83 2.08 -1.14
N MET A 230 15.68 1.52 -1.53
CA MET A 230 14.58 1.24 -0.59
C MET A 230 15.01 0.20 0.46
N TYR A 231 15.61 -0.91 0.03
CA TYR A 231 16.16 -1.94 0.92
C TYR A 231 17.08 -1.32 1.97
N LYS A 232 18.10 -0.55 1.55
CA LYS A 232 19.07 0.07 2.48
C LYS A 232 18.41 1.03 3.46
N LYS A 233 17.37 1.76 3.04
CA LYS A 233 16.61 2.64 3.93
C LYS A 233 15.82 1.83 4.97
N ILE A 234 15.13 0.78 4.54
CA ILE A 234 14.32 -0.05 5.44
C ILE A 234 15.22 -0.80 6.43
N GLU A 235 16.32 -1.38 5.95
CA GLU A 235 17.31 -2.10 6.77
C GLU A 235 17.83 -1.25 7.94
N VAL A 236 18.11 0.04 7.71
CA VAL A 236 18.56 0.96 8.78
C VAL A 236 17.42 1.70 9.50
N GLY A 237 16.16 1.35 9.23
CA GLY A 237 14.99 1.91 9.92
C GLY A 237 14.54 3.30 9.44
N ILE A 238 14.94 3.74 8.25
CA ILE A 238 14.45 4.98 7.64
C ILE A 238 13.02 4.77 7.12
N LYS A 239 12.10 5.55 7.67
CA LYS A 239 10.66 5.52 7.33
C LYS A 239 10.37 6.27 6.02
N PRO A 240 9.26 5.97 5.32
CA PRO A 240 8.88 6.67 4.09
C PRO A 240 8.65 8.16 4.33
N TYR A 241 9.01 9.02 3.36
CA TYR A 241 8.75 10.47 3.43
C TYR A 241 7.27 10.81 3.59
N ALA A 242 6.38 9.97 3.09
CA ALA A 242 4.93 10.09 3.25
C ALA A 242 4.49 10.25 4.73
N LEU A 243 5.24 9.70 5.69
CA LEU A 243 4.95 9.86 7.12
C LEU A 243 5.09 11.31 7.60
N ILE A 244 5.95 12.10 6.96
CA ILE A 244 6.14 13.52 7.28
C ILE A 244 4.89 14.31 6.89
N ASN A 245 4.28 13.97 5.75
CA ASN A 245 3.11 14.63 5.16
C ASN A 245 1.81 14.39 5.94
N VAL A 246 1.77 13.42 6.86
CA VAL A 246 0.61 13.19 7.73
C VAL A 246 0.42 14.41 8.64
N SER A 247 -0.62 15.20 8.33
CA SER A 247 -0.88 16.48 9.00
C SER A 247 -1.62 16.33 10.33
N GLU A 248 -2.45 15.28 10.48
CA GLU A 248 -3.25 15.07 11.69
C GLU A 248 -2.38 14.48 12.83
N PRO A 249 -2.18 15.20 13.96
CA PRO A 249 -1.24 14.78 15.00
C PRO A 249 -1.59 13.42 15.62
N GLN A 250 -2.88 13.14 15.81
CA GLN A 250 -3.34 11.89 16.40
C GLN A 250 -2.96 10.68 15.53
N ILE A 251 -3.16 10.79 14.21
CA ILE A 251 -2.79 9.75 13.24
C ILE A 251 -1.27 9.58 13.21
N LYS A 252 -0.53 10.70 13.20
CA LYS A 252 0.93 10.68 13.20
C LYS A 252 1.49 10.01 14.45
N THR A 253 0.91 10.24 15.62
CA THR A 253 1.27 9.55 16.87
C THR A 253 1.00 8.05 16.77
N PHE A 254 -0.19 7.65 16.29
CA PHE A 254 -0.54 6.24 16.09
C PHE A 254 0.45 5.53 15.16
N LEU A 255 0.73 6.12 13.99
CA LEU A 255 1.70 5.59 13.03
C LEU A 255 3.12 5.48 13.61
N ASN A 256 3.55 6.47 14.39
CA ASN A 256 4.87 6.42 15.04
C ASN A 256 4.98 5.31 16.09
N ARG A 257 3.88 4.94 16.75
CA ARG A 257 3.84 3.79 17.66
C ARG A 257 3.94 2.46 16.88
N CYS A 258 3.18 2.30 15.81
CA CYS A 258 3.27 1.10 14.96
C CYS A 258 4.66 0.94 14.33
N LEU A 259 5.27 2.04 13.89
CA LEU A 259 6.59 2.07 13.24
C LEU A 259 7.73 2.36 14.24
N ALA A 260 7.53 2.09 15.53
CA ALA A 260 8.57 2.20 16.54
C ALA A 260 9.57 1.02 16.41
N PRO A 261 10.78 1.14 17.00
CA PRO A 261 11.65 -0.01 17.22
C PRO A 261 10.91 -1.15 17.92
N VAL A 262 11.26 -2.41 17.60
CA VAL A 262 10.54 -3.61 18.07
C VAL A 262 10.28 -3.63 19.58
N SER A 263 11.24 -3.15 20.39
CA SER A 263 11.14 -3.11 21.86
C SER A 263 10.12 -2.10 22.41
N MET A 264 9.72 -1.12 21.59
CA MET A 264 8.78 -0.04 21.95
C MET A 264 7.45 -0.16 21.19
N ARG A 265 7.34 -1.13 20.27
CA ARG A 265 6.15 -1.32 19.45
C ARG A 265 5.05 -1.97 20.30
N PRO A 266 3.87 -1.34 20.44
CA PRO A 266 2.80 -1.89 21.25
C PRO A 266 2.14 -3.11 20.56
N PRO A 267 1.66 -4.09 21.33
CA PRO A 267 0.91 -5.22 20.77
C PRO A 267 -0.45 -4.77 20.21
N ALA A 268 -1.05 -5.61 19.37
CA ALA A 268 -2.33 -5.32 18.71
C ALA A 268 -3.44 -4.90 19.69
N ILE A 269 -3.53 -5.57 20.85
CA ILE A 269 -4.53 -5.26 21.88
C ILE A 269 -4.40 -3.86 22.47
N GLU A 270 -3.18 -3.33 22.56
CA GLU A 270 -2.95 -1.98 23.08
C GLU A 270 -3.29 -0.94 22.00
N LEU A 271 -2.95 -1.21 20.74
CA LEU A 271 -3.32 -0.35 19.60
C LEU A 271 -4.83 -0.26 19.39
N LEU A 272 -5.59 -1.33 19.66
CA LEU A 272 -7.06 -1.32 19.62
C LEU A 272 -7.66 -0.27 20.56
N ASN A 273 -6.96 0.07 21.65
CA ASN A 273 -7.39 1.06 22.64
C ASN A 273 -6.78 2.45 22.39
N ASP A 274 -6.09 2.66 21.27
CA ASP A 274 -5.48 3.96 20.95
C ASP A 274 -6.57 5.04 20.70
N PRO A 275 -6.37 6.29 21.17
CA PRO A 275 -7.29 7.39 20.92
C PRO A 275 -7.66 7.61 19.44
N PHE A 276 -6.75 7.34 18.50
CA PHE A 276 -7.01 7.39 17.06
C PHE A 276 -8.19 6.48 16.67
N LEU A 277 -8.28 5.30 17.30
CA LEU A 277 -9.30 4.29 17.05
C LEU A 277 -10.51 4.40 17.99
N ALA A 278 -10.59 5.43 18.83
CA ALA A 278 -11.77 5.69 19.63
C ALA A 278 -13.00 5.90 18.74
N VAL A 279 -14.12 5.29 19.12
CA VAL A 279 -15.42 5.52 18.47
C VAL A 279 -15.94 6.86 18.99
N ALA A 280 -16.26 7.79 18.09
CA ALA A 280 -16.91 9.03 18.49
C ALA A 280 -18.25 8.68 19.17
N PRO A 281 -18.63 9.34 20.28
CA PRO A 281 -19.95 9.17 20.86
C PRO A 281 -20.98 9.47 19.76
N THR A 282 -21.83 8.51 19.44
CA THR A 282 -22.99 8.75 18.59
C THR A 282 -23.78 9.89 19.23
N PRO A 283 -24.05 11.01 18.52
CA PRO A 283 -24.97 12.00 19.04
C PRO A 283 -26.33 11.30 19.18
N SER A 284 -26.70 11.00 20.43
CA SER A 284 -28.06 10.59 20.74
C SER A 284 -28.99 11.69 20.26
N LEU A 285 -29.89 11.32 19.36
CA LEU A 285 -30.97 12.18 18.89
C LEU A 285 -31.90 12.46 20.08
N SER A 286 -31.60 13.49 20.86
CA SER A 286 -32.46 13.97 21.94
C SER A 286 -32.50 15.49 21.95
N SER A 287 -33.74 15.99 21.84
CA SER A 287 -34.24 17.35 22.06
C SER A 287 -33.74 18.46 21.13
N VAL A 288 -34.55 18.67 20.09
CA VAL A 288 -34.89 19.99 19.56
C VAL A 288 -35.37 20.87 20.72
N THR A 289 -34.68 21.99 20.96
CA THR A 289 -35.29 23.20 21.51
C THR A 289 -34.70 24.40 20.79
N SER A 290 -35.62 25.17 20.21
CA SER A 290 -35.47 26.41 19.46
C SER A 290 -35.09 27.62 20.32
N THR A 291 -34.69 28.69 19.61
CA THR A 291 -34.47 30.12 19.98
C THR A 291 -33.03 30.42 20.43
N ASP A 292 -32.26 31.32 19.81
CA ASP A 292 -32.61 32.68 19.39
C ASP A 292 -31.90 33.17 18.11
N THR A 293 -32.66 33.95 17.35
CA THR A 293 -32.24 34.84 16.27
C THR A 293 -31.60 36.12 16.82
N THR A 294 -30.47 36.55 16.28
CA THR A 294 -30.15 37.99 16.20
C THR A 294 -29.25 38.26 14.99
N SER A 295 -29.84 38.96 14.04
CA SER A 295 -29.25 39.57 12.85
C SER A 295 -28.25 40.67 13.20
N LEU A 296 -27.21 40.86 12.36
CA LEU A 296 -26.74 42.18 11.93
C LEU A 296 -25.96 42.05 10.60
N SER A 297 -26.14 43.07 9.80
CA SER A 297 -26.04 43.20 8.34
C SER A 297 -24.64 43.51 7.77
N GLU A 298 -24.43 43.01 6.54
CA GLU A 298 -23.85 43.62 5.34
C GLU A 298 -22.84 44.78 5.43
N THR A 299 -21.72 44.62 4.73
CA THR A 299 -21.26 45.62 3.74
C THR A 299 -20.55 44.91 2.58
N GLU A 300 -21.10 45.09 1.37
CA GLU A 300 -20.51 44.76 0.08
C GLU A 300 -19.35 45.71 -0.27
N SER A 301 -18.35 45.19 -0.99
CA SER A 301 -17.55 46.00 -1.91
C SER A 301 -17.13 45.16 -3.12
N ASN A 302 -17.77 45.44 -4.25
CA ASN A 302 -17.48 44.97 -5.60
C ASN A 302 -16.05 45.30 -6.05
N MET A 303 -15.39 44.40 -6.81
CA MET A 303 -14.61 44.81 -7.98
C MET A 303 -14.29 43.63 -8.94
N SER A 304 -15.01 43.68 -10.07
CA SER A 304 -14.61 43.41 -11.46
C SER A 304 -13.88 42.12 -11.85
N GLU A 305 -14.61 41.37 -12.66
CA GLU A 305 -14.22 40.28 -13.57
C GLU A 305 -13.02 40.65 -14.46
N ALA A 306 -12.09 39.71 -14.60
CA ALA A 306 -11.13 39.67 -15.69
C ALA A 306 -11.33 38.33 -16.45
N GLU A 307 -11.79 38.42 -17.69
CA GLU A 307 -11.96 37.29 -18.59
C GLU A 307 -10.60 36.63 -18.88
N SER A 308 -10.41 35.42 -18.34
CA SER A 308 -9.28 34.55 -18.67
C SER A 308 -9.57 33.80 -19.98
N SER A 309 -9.03 34.30 -21.09
CA SER A 309 -8.98 33.53 -22.33
C SER A 309 -7.94 32.41 -22.20
N LEU A 310 -8.43 31.19 -21.96
CA LEU A 310 -7.66 29.97 -21.77
C LEU A 310 -6.91 29.59 -23.07
N SER A 311 -5.58 29.65 -23.08
CA SER A 311 -4.77 29.00 -24.13
C SER A 311 -4.27 27.64 -23.65
N GLN A 312 -4.62 26.61 -24.44
CA GLN A 312 -4.41 25.19 -24.14
C GLN A 312 -2.93 24.82 -24.00
N VAL A 313 -2.61 23.97 -23.02
CA VAL A 313 -1.35 23.23 -22.96
C VAL A 313 -1.28 22.30 -24.18
N THR A 314 -0.31 22.51 -25.07
CA THR A 314 -0.11 21.61 -26.22
C THR A 314 0.91 20.53 -25.85
N SER A 315 0.43 19.31 -25.63
CA SER A 315 1.28 18.13 -25.42
C SER A 315 1.82 17.61 -26.76
N ALA A 316 2.94 18.13 -27.22
CA ALA A 316 3.71 17.44 -28.26
C ALA A 316 4.60 16.38 -27.57
N GLN A 317 4.11 15.14 -27.49
CA GLN A 317 4.94 13.98 -27.12
C GLN A 317 5.95 13.74 -28.23
N VAL A 318 7.16 14.26 -28.03
CA VAL A 318 8.34 13.85 -28.79
C VAL A 318 9.31 13.26 -27.75
N ASP A 319 9.51 11.94 -27.80
CA ASP A 319 10.51 11.18 -27.04
C ASP A 319 10.54 11.42 -25.52
N GLY A 320 9.40 11.33 -24.84
CA GLY A 320 9.32 11.32 -23.37
C GLY A 320 9.72 12.63 -22.68
N LEU A 321 9.83 13.73 -23.43
CA LEU A 321 10.09 15.08 -22.93
C LEU A 321 8.78 15.88 -22.92
N LEU A 322 8.29 16.25 -21.73
CA LEU A 322 7.17 17.18 -21.59
C LEU A 322 7.68 18.61 -21.80
N LYS A 323 7.27 19.27 -22.88
CA LYS A 323 7.51 20.70 -23.09
C LYS A 323 6.43 21.50 -22.35
N LEU A 324 6.87 22.44 -21.53
CA LEU A 324 6.03 23.30 -20.71
C LEU A 324 6.03 24.69 -21.32
N VAL A 325 4.86 25.21 -21.66
CA VAL A 325 4.70 26.59 -22.14
C VAL A 325 3.42 27.14 -21.53
N LYS A 326 3.52 28.23 -20.78
CA LYS A 326 2.39 29.00 -20.26
C LYS A 326 2.59 30.47 -20.57
N GLU A 327 1.53 31.15 -20.95
CA GLU A 327 1.55 32.57 -21.26
C GLU A 327 0.37 33.26 -20.59
N ILE A 328 0.64 34.30 -19.79
CA ILE A 328 -0.38 35.15 -19.18
C ILE A 328 -0.12 36.60 -19.55
N LYS A 329 -1.17 37.29 -19.99
CA LYS A 329 -1.15 38.72 -20.24
C LYS A 329 -1.71 39.45 -19.02
N CYS A 330 -0.96 40.40 -18.49
CA CYS A 330 -1.40 41.26 -17.39
C CYS A 330 -1.06 42.71 -17.76
N GLY A 331 -2.10 43.50 -18.06
CA GLY A 331 -1.95 44.86 -18.60
C GLY A 331 -1.15 44.89 -19.90
N ASP A 332 -0.09 45.70 -19.92
CA ASP A 332 0.83 45.84 -21.06
C ASP A 332 1.96 44.79 -21.07
N LYS A 333 1.96 43.82 -20.15
CA LYS A 333 2.99 42.80 -20.03
C LYS A 333 2.46 41.43 -20.43
N ILE A 334 3.31 40.63 -21.07
CA ILE A 334 3.08 39.22 -21.34
C ILE A 334 4.17 38.41 -20.63
N PHE A 335 3.76 37.57 -19.70
CA PHE A 335 4.61 36.66 -18.96
C PHE A 335 4.58 35.30 -19.65
N LYS A 336 5.72 34.87 -20.20
CA LYS A 336 5.89 33.58 -20.87
C LYS A 336 6.78 32.70 -20.03
N LEU A 337 6.24 31.62 -19.47
CA LEU A 337 7.00 30.60 -18.76
C LEU A 337 7.20 29.39 -19.67
N LYS A 338 8.46 29.03 -19.91
CA LYS A 338 8.83 27.86 -20.72
C LYS A 338 9.71 26.92 -19.92
N GLY A 339 9.48 25.62 -20.02
CA GLY A 339 10.28 24.61 -19.36
C GLY A 339 10.28 23.31 -20.16
N SER A 340 11.10 22.37 -19.72
CA SER A 340 11.10 21.02 -20.28
C SER A 340 11.41 20.02 -19.18
N MET A 341 10.63 18.96 -19.11
CA MET A 341 10.71 17.97 -18.04
C MET A 341 10.88 16.55 -18.60
N LYS A 342 11.85 15.80 -18.08
CA LYS A 342 12.06 14.37 -18.32
C LYS A 342 12.14 13.66 -16.96
N ARG A 343 11.00 13.26 -16.38
CA ARG A 343 10.91 12.52 -15.10
C ARG A 343 11.71 13.12 -13.91
N ASP A 344 12.09 14.39 -13.98
CA ASP A 344 12.97 15.05 -13.01
C ASP A 344 12.17 15.78 -11.92
N VAL A 345 12.64 15.70 -10.67
CA VAL A 345 12.08 16.42 -9.50
C VAL A 345 12.35 17.94 -9.56
N ILE A 346 13.34 18.35 -10.34
CA ILE A 346 13.75 19.76 -10.51
C ILE A 346 13.63 20.13 -11.98
N VAL A 347 12.69 21.02 -12.29
CA VAL A 347 12.37 21.40 -13.66
C VAL A 347 13.15 22.67 -14.04
N PRO A 348 14.02 22.63 -15.07
CA PRO A 348 14.63 23.83 -15.61
C PRO A 348 13.56 24.67 -16.35
N MET A 349 13.39 25.91 -15.92
CA MET A 349 12.42 26.86 -16.44
C MET A 349 13.09 28.14 -16.93
N ARG A 350 12.38 28.84 -17.81
CA ARG A 350 12.70 30.15 -18.35
C ARG A 350 11.46 31.01 -18.29
N LEU A 351 11.52 32.09 -17.52
CA LEU A 351 10.53 33.16 -17.54
C LEU A 351 11.01 34.24 -18.52
N SER A 352 10.15 34.63 -19.45
CA SER A 352 10.34 35.76 -20.36
C SER A 352 9.20 36.76 -20.16
N ILE A 353 9.49 38.03 -19.90
CA ILE A 353 8.49 39.10 -19.78
C ILE A 353 8.61 40.01 -20.99
N VAL A 354 7.52 40.16 -21.74
CA VAL A 354 7.45 40.98 -22.95
C VAL A 354 6.55 42.18 -22.70
N TYR A 355 7.07 43.39 -22.97
CA TYR A 355 6.32 44.63 -22.79
C TYR A 355 5.71 45.10 -24.11
N ASN A 356 4.44 45.50 -24.07
CA ASN A 356 3.75 46.19 -25.16
C ASN A 356 3.92 47.69 -24.97
N VAL A 357 4.82 48.30 -25.75
CA VAL A 357 5.03 49.75 -25.74
C VAL A 357 4.59 50.30 -27.09
N GLY A 358 3.44 50.98 -27.12
CA GLY A 358 2.94 51.65 -28.33
C GLY A 358 2.58 50.70 -29.48
N GLY A 359 2.03 49.52 -29.19
CA GLY A 359 1.60 48.54 -30.19
C GLY A 359 2.74 47.70 -30.78
N LYS A 360 3.96 47.84 -30.25
CA LYS A 360 5.11 46.99 -30.56
C LYS A 360 5.58 46.27 -29.30
N TYR A 361 5.69 44.94 -29.38
CA TYR A 361 6.26 44.12 -28.33
C TYR A 361 7.79 44.23 -28.38
N GLN A 362 8.40 44.95 -27.42
CA GLN A 362 9.86 45.11 -27.36
C GLN A 362 10.35 45.11 -25.91
N VAL A 363 11.55 44.53 -25.73
CA VAL A 363 12.23 44.13 -24.48
C VAL A 363 11.67 42.82 -23.90
N GLU A 364 12.53 41.79 -23.88
CA GLU A 364 12.28 40.46 -23.31
C GLU A 364 13.19 40.27 -22.09
N ASP A 365 12.69 40.54 -20.88
CA ASP A 365 13.43 40.21 -19.67
C ASP A 365 13.36 38.70 -19.48
N THR A 366 14.51 38.02 -19.57
CA THR A 366 14.58 36.56 -19.52
C THR A 366 15.38 36.08 -18.32
N MET A 367 14.78 35.25 -17.48
CA MET A 367 15.48 34.55 -16.40
C MET A 367 15.34 33.04 -16.54
N LYS A 368 16.47 32.34 -16.40
CA LYS A 368 16.47 30.88 -16.25
C LYS A 368 16.57 30.53 -14.77
N PHE A 369 15.75 29.60 -14.32
CA PHE A 369 15.76 29.12 -12.95
C PHE A 369 15.43 27.63 -12.90
N LYS A 370 15.71 27.00 -11.76
CA LYS A 370 15.37 25.61 -11.49
C LYS A 370 14.22 25.59 -10.50
N PHE A 371 13.08 25.04 -10.89
CA PHE A 371 11.89 24.93 -10.05
C PHE A 371 11.78 23.54 -9.43
N PRO A 372 11.85 23.40 -8.10
CA PRO A 372 11.65 22.11 -7.44
C PRO A 372 10.16 21.75 -7.41
N MET A 373 9.75 20.69 -8.11
CA MET A 373 8.33 20.27 -8.16
C MET A 373 7.79 19.80 -6.82
N ALA A 374 8.66 19.27 -5.95
CA ALA A 374 8.34 18.81 -4.60
C ALA A 374 8.21 19.95 -3.56
N MET A 375 8.34 21.21 -3.97
CA MET A 375 8.18 22.35 -3.07
C MET A 375 6.75 22.44 -2.53
N GLU A 376 6.61 22.57 -1.22
CA GLU A 376 5.31 22.79 -0.56
C GLU A 376 4.64 24.05 -1.09
N THR A 377 3.31 24.04 -1.24
CA THR A 377 2.55 25.16 -1.82
C THR A 377 2.76 26.47 -1.07
N GLY A 378 2.95 26.41 0.25
CA GLY A 378 3.21 27.57 1.10
C GLY A 378 4.57 28.24 0.87
N ASN A 379 5.54 27.51 0.31
CA ASN A 379 6.91 27.99 0.09
C ASN A 379 7.13 28.53 -1.33
N ILE A 380 6.15 28.38 -2.23
CA ILE A 380 6.22 28.88 -3.60
C ILE A 380 6.32 30.40 -3.61
N ASP A 381 5.55 31.07 -2.76
CA ASP A 381 5.48 32.54 -2.73
C ASP A 381 6.82 33.15 -2.33
N GLU A 382 7.47 32.57 -1.31
CA GLU A 382 8.81 32.96 -0.87
C GLU A 382 9.86 32.64 -1.95
N PHE A 383 9.81 31.44 -2.53
CA PHE A 383 10.70 31.06 -3.63
C PHE A 383 10.62 32.03 -4.81
N VAL A 384 9.41 32.40 -5.25
CA VAL A 384 9.24 33.34 -6.36
C VAL A 384 9.76 34.71 -5.97
N ARG A 385 9.47 35.21 -4.76
CA ARG A 385 9.96 36.51 -4.30
C ARG A 385 11.49 36.57 -4.27
N GLU A 386 12.14 35.56 -3.70
CA GLU A 386 13.59 35.55 -3.51
C GLU A 386 14.37 35.16 -4.76
N LYS A 387 13.91 34.14 -5.49
CA LYS A 387 14.67 33.52 -6.59
C LYS A 387 14.29 34.05 -7.96
N ILE A 388 13.18 34.78 -8.10
CA ILE A 388 12.71 35.33 -9.38
C ILE A 388 12.46 36.84 -9.27
N GLY A 389 11.63 37.27 -8.32
CA GLY A 389 11.23 38.66 -8.13
C GLY A 389 12.41 39.58 -7.84
N THR A 390 13.22 39.24 -6.83
CA THR A 390 14.39 40.05 -6.45
C THR A 390 15.45 40.09 -7.57
N PRO A 391 15.86 38.97 -8.20
CA PRO A 391 16.87 38.99 -9.25
C PRO A 391 16.43 39.68 -10.55
N MET A 392 15.13 39.65 -10.87
CA MET A 392 14.57 40.35 -12.04
C MET A 392 14.07 41.77 -11.72
N ASN A 393 14.18 42.22 -10.47
CA ASN A 393 13.68 43.51 -9.99
C ASN A 393 12.19 43.75 -10.31
N LEU A 394 11.35 42.73 -10.09
CA LEU A 394 9.91 42.78 -10.37
C LEU A 394 9.15 43.55 -9.27
N CYS A 395 8.08 44.26 -9.66
CA CYS A 395 7.18 44.88 -8.68
C CYS A 395 6.29 43.82 -7.99
N SER A 396 5.62 44.22 -6.91
CA SER A 396 4.80 43.28 -6.13
C SER A 396 3.64 42.71 -6.93
N GLU A 397 3.06 43.49 -7.85
CA GLU A 397 2.00 43.05 -8.76
C GLU A 397 2.53 41.98 -9.75
N ASP A 398 3.70 42.22 -10.36
CA ASP A 398 4.31 41.27 -11.29
C ASP A 398 4.70 39.95 -10.59
N VAL A 399 5.21 40.04 -9.35
CA VAL A 399 5.54 38.86 -8.53
C VAL A 399 4.29 38.02 -8.27
N ALA A 400 3.16 38.65 -7.97
CA ALA A 400 1.89 37.93 -7.76
C ALA A 400 1.45 37.18 -9.03
N VAL A 401 1.61 37.80 -10.21
CA VAL A 401 1.33 37.15 -11.50
C VAL A 401 2.24 35.94 -11.71
N VAL A 402 3.53 36.05 -11.42
CA VAL A 402 4.48 34.93 -11.56
C VAL A 402 4.18 33.79 -10.57
N ILE A 403 3.81 34.11 -9.33
CA ILE A 403 3.35 33.12 -8.33
C ILE A 403 2.17 32.33 -8.88
N GLU A 404 1.17 33.03 -9.42
CA GLU A 404 -0.05 32.41 -9.93
C GLU A 404 0.26 31.51 -11.14
N ILE A 405 1.10 31.97 -12.08
CA ILE A 405 1.55 31.16 -13.23
C ILE A 405 2.22 29.87 -12.76
N ILE A 406 3.11 29.95 -11.76
CA ILE A 406 3.85 28.78 -11.25
C ILE A 406 2.92 27.83 -10.49
N LYS A 407 1.98 28.35 -9.69
CA LYS A 407 0.97 27.53 -8.98
C LYS A 407 0.04 26.81 -9.96
N GLN A 408 -0.44 27.50 -10.99
CA GLN A 408 -1.27 26.91 -12.03
C GLN A 408 -0.51 25.85 -12.82
N LEU A 409 0.71 26.16 -13.28
CA LEU A 409 1.55 25.21 -14.01
C LEU A 409 1.84 23.96 -13.16
N ARG A 410 2.13 24.13 -11.86
CA ARG A 410 2.34 23.00 -10.93
C ARG A 410 1.07 22.15 -10.80
N THR A 411 -0.09 22.77 -10.67
CA THR A 411 -1.37 22.06 -10.56
C THR A 411 -1.68 21.28 -11.84
N GLU A 412 -1.51 21.90 -13.01
CA GLU A 412 -1.65 21.26 -14.31
C GLU A 412 -0.63 20.12 -14.51
N LEU A 413 0.60 20.30 -14.04
CA LEU A 413 1.64 19.27 -14.08
C LEU A 413 1.35 18.10 -13.16
N LEU A 414 0.87 18.36 -11.94
CA LEU A 414 0.41 17.33 -11.02
C LEU A 414 -0.76 16.57 -11.65
N ALA A 415 -1.70 17.26 -12.31
CA ALA A 415 -2.81 16.66 -13.03
C ALA A 415 -2.39 15.86 -14.29
N LEU A 416 -1.35 16.29 -15.02
CA LEU A 416 -0.78 15.56 -16.15
C LEU A 416 0.08 14.37 -15.71
N HIS A 417 0.74 14.44 -14.55
CA HIS A 417 1.32 13.28 -13.87
C HIS A 417 0.24 12.37 -13.25
N TYR A 418 -0.97 12.90 -12.99
CA TYR A 418 -2.17 12.17 -12.59
C TYR A 418 -3.03 11.70 -13.77
N GLN A 419 -2.60 11.88 -15.01
CA GLN A 419 -3.12 11.08 -16.11
C GLN A 419 -2.47 9.70 -15.96
N PRO A 420 -3.25 8.60 -15.83
CA PRO A 420 -2.74 7.26 -15.59
C PRO A 420 -2.07 6.73 -16.85
N ASN A 421 -0.93 7.29 -17.23
CA ASN A 421 0.05 6.58 -18.01
C ASN A 421 0.85 5.74 -17.03
N ILE A 422 0.24 4.60 -16.72
CA ILE A 422 0.81 3.42 -16.07
C ILE A 422 2.21 3.24 -16.67
N THR A 423 3.22 3.74 -15.98
CA THR A 423 4.60 3.58 -16.44
C THR A 423 5.09 2.24 -15.95
N SER A 424 5.88 1.59 -16.79
CA SER A 424 6.50 0.28 -16.56
C SER A 424 7.22 0.12 -15.22
N VAL A 425 7.46 1.18 -14.45
CA VAL A 425 8.02 1.16 -13.09
C VAL A 425 6.94 0.90 -12.03
N GLU A 426 5.71 1.39 -12.19
CA GLU A 426 4.58 1.05 -11.30
C GLU A 426 4.14 -0.38 -11.51
N GLN A 427 4.09 -0.84 -12.77
CA GLN A 427 3.96 -2.27 -13.03
C GLN A 427 5.17 -2.99 -12.42
N LYS A 428 6.41 -2.63 -12.71
CA LYS A 428 7.57 -3.36 -12.16
C LYS A 428 7.69 -3.34 -10.63
N LEU A 429 7.31 -2.28 -9.91
CA LEU A 429 7.29 -2.23 -8.44
C LEU A 429 6.09 -2.96 -7.83
N MET A 430 4.99 -3.12 -8.57
CA MET A 430 3.80 -3.85 -8.11
C MET A 430 3.66 -5.26 -8.71
N SER A 431 4.43 -5.57 -9.75
CA SER A 431 4.42 -6.79 -10.57
C SER A 431 5.74 -7.54 -10.53
N GLU A 432 6.84 -6.95 -10.05
CA GLU A 432 7.87 -7.74 -9.36
C GLU A 432 7.30 -8.07 -7.98
N GLU A 433 6.31 -8.98 -7.99
CA GLU A 433 6.10 -9.97 -6.95
C GLU A 433 7.41 -10.78 -6.82
N LEU A 434 8.45 -10.17 -6.26
CA LEU A 434 9.47 -10.95 -5.61
C LEU A 434 9.02 -11.07 -4.16
N ASP A 435 8.11 -12.02 -3.96
CA ASP A 435 8.01 -12.79 -2.73
C ASP A 435 9.42 -13.27 -2.41
N TYR A 436 10.14 -12.44 -1.68
CA TYR A 436 11.58 -12.52 -1.59
C TYR A 436 11.92 -13.54 -0.51
N ASN A 437 12.36 -14.73 -0.94
CA ASN A 437 13.26 -15.52 -0.10
C ASN A 437 14.65 -14.90 -0.28
N LEU A 438 15.01 -13.92 0.56
CA LEU A 438 16.21 -13.08 0.37
C LEU A 438 17.55 -13.84 0.44
N GLY A 439 17.54 -15.16 0.65
CA GLY A 439 18.72 -16.03 0.68
C GLY A 439 19.77 -15.72 -0.40
N ASN A 440 19.34 -15.36 -1.61
CA ASN A 440 20.25 -15.06 -2.73
C ASN A 440 20.82 -13.63 -2.76
N LEU A 441 20.19 -12.64 -2.13
CA LEU A 441 20.75 -11.27 -2.06
C LEU A 441 21.88 -11.17 -1.01
N PHE A 442 21.88 -12.06 -0.01
CA PHE A 442 22.93 -12.13 1.02
C PHE A 442 24.28 -12.62 0.48
N ALA A 443 24.30 -13.31 -0.67
CA ALA A 443 25.53 -13.78 -1.31
C ALA A 443 26.38 -12.64 -1.91
N GLU A 444 25.82 -11.44 -2.12
CA GLU A 444 26.52 -10.30 -2.72
C GLU A 444 27.00 -9.26 -1.69
N ASN A 445 26.86 -9.51 -0.39
CA ASN A 445 27.30 -8.58 0.65
C ASN A 445 28.58 -9.10 1.37
N PRO A 446 29.78 -8.58 1.05
CA PRO A 446 31.04 -9.03 1.66
C PRO A 446 31.17 -8.74 3.16
N ALA A 447 30.17 -8.09 3.78
CA ALA A 447 30.11 -7.91 5.23
C ALA A 447 29.57 -9.15 5.99
N HIS A 448 29.06 -10.17 5.29
CA HIS A 448 28.54 -11.39 5.90
C HIS A 448 29.51 -12.58 5.95
N GLU A 449 30.68 -12.50 5.30
CA GLU A 449 31.72 -13.55 5.31
C GLU A 449 32.38 -13.76 6.69
N ILE A 450 32.16 -12.88 7.68
CA ILE A 450 32.82 -12.98 8.98
C ILE A 450 31.99 -13.77 10.02
N LEU A 451 30.71 -14.07 9.74
CA LEU A 451 29.85 -14.82 10.67
C LEU A 451 29.59 -16.27 10.24
N THR A 452 29.93 -16.66 9.01
CA THR A 452 29.71 -18.02 8.48
C THR A 452 30.87 -18.98 8.74
N GLU A 453 32.08 -18.51 9.08
CA GLU A 453 33.23 -19.40 9.33
C GLU A 453 33.23 -20.10 10.71
N SER A 454 32.20 -19.90 11.56
CA SER A 454 32.17 -20.49 12.92
C SER A 454 31.02 -21.47 13.21
N ARG A 455 30.21 -21.84 12.21
CA ARG A 455 29.13 -22.83 12.40
C ARG A 455 29.27 -23.95 11.39
N GLY A 456 29.64 -25.12 11.88
CA GLY A 456 29.82 -26.32 11.07
C GLY A 456 28.55 -26.72 10.33
N ASP A 457 28.75 -27.26 9.13
CA ASP A 457 27.75 -27.87 8.28
C ASP A 457 26.82 -28.80 9.08
N GLY A 458 25.63 -28.30 9.37
CA GLY A 458 24.53 -29.05 9.94
C GLY A 458 23.25 -28.61 9.25
N ASP A 459 22.52 -29.57 8.69
CA ASP A 459 21.35 -29.42 7.83
C ASP A 459 20.24 -28.56 8.48
N GLU A 460 20.25 -27.23 8.25
CA GLU A 460 19.23 -26.29 8.75
C GLU A 460 17.82 -26.65 8.24
N SER A 461 17.73 -27.31 7.08
CA SER A 461 16.48 -27.72 6.45
C SER A 461 15.74 -28.85 7.20
N GLU A 462 16.46 -29.77 7.84
CA GLU A 462 15.85 -30.84 8.65
C GLU A 462 15.41 -30.32 10.03
N ALA A 463 16.14 -29.35 10.60
CA ALA A 463 15.81 -28.76 11.90
C ALA A 463 14.51 -27.94 11.83
N GLU A 464 14.32 -27.14 10.78
CA GLU A 464 13.09 -26.34 10.58
C GLU A 464 11.86 -27.22 10.32
N ASN A 465 12.00 -28.29 9.51
CA ASN A 465 10.92 -29.20 9.17
C ASN A 465 10.42 -29.98 10.40
N ASN A 466 11.34 -30.43 11.26
CA ASN A 466 11.01 -31.06 12.54
C ASN A 466 10.39 -30.07 13.53
N GLY A 467 10.81 -28.80 13.50
CA GLY A 467 10.25 -27.72 14.31
C GLY A 467 8.78 -27.43 13.97
N MET A 468 8.45 -27.27 12.69
CA MET A 468 7.10 -26.94 12.25
C MET A 468 6.09 -28.06 12.51
N LEU A 469 6.45 -29.33 12.21
CA LEU A 469 5.60 -30.49 12.48
C LEU A 469 5.39 -30.72 13.99
N SER A 470 6.43 -30.55 14.80
CA SER A 470 6.33 -30.57 16.27
C SER A 470 5.41 -29.45 16.78
N CYS A 471 5.50 -28.26 16.20
CA CYS A 471 4.67 -27.11 16.59
C CYS A 471 3.21 -27.24 16.15
N LEU A 472 2.92 -27.80 14.98
CA LEU A 472 1.56 -28.17 14.55
C LEU A 472 0.94 -29.19 15.52
N GLY A 473 1.73 -30.18 15.97
CA GLY A 473 1.32 -31.08 17.04
C GLY A 473 0.96 -30.35 18.34
N LYS A 474 1.74 -29.34 18.76
CA LYS A 474 1.42 -28.49 19.92
C LYS A 474 0.15 -27.67 19.68
N LEU A 475 -0.03 -27.09 18.50
CA LEU A 475 -1.21 -26.28 18.18
C LEU A 475 -2.49 -27.13 18.23
N LEU A 476 -2.47 -28.31 17.60
CA LEU A 476 -3.55 -29.29 17.66
C LEU A 476 -3.87 -29.71 19.09
N SER A 477 -2.85 -29.93 19.93
CA SER A 477 -3.06 -30.23 21.35
C SER A 477 -3.72 -29.08 22.13
N SER A 478 -3.38 -27.82 21.81
CA SER A 478 -3.94 -26.64 22.47
C SER A 478 -5.39 -26.35 22.04
N VAL A 479 -5.72 -26.60 20.77
CA VAL A 479 -7.08 -26.43 20.24
C VAL A 479 -8.02 -27.49 20.83
N CYS A 480 -7.57 -28.74 20.92
CA CYS A 480 -8.32 -29.81 21.56
C CYS A 480 -8.48 -29.64 23.09
N SER A 481 -7.65 -28.83 23.74
CA SER A 481 -7.73 -28.57 25.19
C SER A 481 -8.69 -27.42 25.55
N ASN A 482 -9.19 -26.67 24.57
CA ASN A 482 -10.10 -25.52 24.75
C ASN A 482 -11.49 -25.74 24.14
N SER A 483 -11.79 -26.97 23.71
CA SER A 483 -13.13 -27.48 23.37
C SER A 483 -13.64 -28.40 24.46
#